data_AF-A0A3C0T753-F1
#
_entry.id   AF-A0A3C0T753-F1
#
_cell.length_a   1.000
_cell.length_b   1.000
_cell.length_c   1.000
_cell.angle_alpha   90.00
_cell.angle_beta   90.00
_cell.angle_gamma   90.00
#
_symmetry.space_group_name_H-M   'P 1'
#
loop_
_entity.id
_entity.type
_entity.pdbx_description
1 polymer ?
#
loop_
_entity_poly.entity_id
_entity_poly.type
_entity_poly.pdbx_seq_one_letter_code
_entity_poly.pdbx_strand_id
1 'polypeptide(L)'
;MVKEVVSLPDSGDIDDESFPLLKRVIIVGDDDYEGDQKGTLNWSIALEEGKTVSDDVVDARRAQVLPDDPVFIMYTSGTTGFPKGVVHSHKLIRNIEERAFRMAVTENDVIMNYLPLFHAFAYSEASLMSMVTGASQILTETFDPEESLDLIETERATIAHGFEAHLQGLCDAQERQPRDISSLRTGVFAAGMHSATPIAYRGAKVLAPLRAVSAYGMTEV
;
A
#
# COMPACT_ATOMS: atom_id res chain seq x y z
N MET A 1 -4.53 -26.58 -10.25
CA MET A 1 -4.04 -27.80 -9.57
C MET A 1 -2.97 -27.35 -8.60
N VAL A 2 -3.24 -27.40 -7.29
CA VAL A 2 -2.22 -27.08 -6.29
C VAL A 2 -1.23 -28.25 -6.26
N LYS A 3 0.04 -27.97 -6.54
CA LYS A 3 1.10 -28.97 -6.47
C LYS A 3 1.81 -28.79 -5.13
N GLU A 4 1.79 -29.82 -4.30
CA GLU A 4 2.65 -29.87 -3.12
C GLU A 4 4.11 -29.93 -3.58
N VAL A 5 4.91 -28.96 -3.14
CA VAL A 5 6.33 -28.82 -3.54
C VAL A 5 7.30 -29.05 -2.40
N VAL A 6 6.79 -29.08 -1.16
CA VAL A 6 7.53 -29.31 0.09
C VAL A 6 6.63 -30.16 0.99
N SER A 7 7.19 -31.23 1.56
CA SER A 7 6.50 -32.00 2.59
C SER A 7 6.71 -31.35 3.95
N LEU A 8 5.63 -30.95 4.61
CA LEU A 8 5.69 -30.27 5.90
C LEU A 8 5.87 -31.29 7.05
N PRO A 9 6.72 -31.00 8.05
CA PRO A 9 6.89 -31.87 9.21
C PRO A 9 5.66 -31.85 10.12
N ASP A 10 5.56 -32.77 11.09
CA ASP A 10 4.49 -32.70 12.10
C ASP A 10 4.66 -31.49 13.04
N SER A 11 5.92 -31.13 13.36
CA SER A 11 6.29 -29.98 14.19
C SER A 11 7.75 -29.57 13.94
N GLY A 12 8.13 -28.35 14.31
CA GLY A 12 9.50 -27.85 14.18
C GLY A 12 9.81 -27.19 12.83
N ASP A 13 11.09 -26.92 12.59
CA ASP A 13 11.55 -26.27 11.36
C ASP A 13 11.49 -27.23 10.16
N ILE A 14 11.20 -26.67 8.99
CA ILE A 14 11.19 -27.36 7.69
C ILE A 14 12.63 -27.66 7.27
N ASP A 15 12.86 -28.91 6.85
CA ASP A 15 14.14 -29.39 6.30
C ASP A 15 13.88 -30.11 4.97
N ASP A 16 13.96 -29.36 3.87
CA ASP A 16 13.75 -29.85 2.51
C ASP A 16 14.97 -29.49 1.64
N GLU A 17 15.55 -30.49 0.98
CA GLU A 17 16.76 -30.31 0.16
C GLU A 17 16.55 -29.35 -1.03
N SER A 18 15.33 -29.27 -1.56
CA SER A 18 15.00 -28.38 -2.67
C SER A 18 14.79 -26.93 -2.20
N PHE A 19 14.48 -26.73 -0.91
CA PHE A 19 14.24 -25.43 -0.29
C PHE A 19 15.01 -25.27 1.04
N PRO A 20 16.35 -25.30 1.02
CA PRO A 20 17.17 -25.40 2.24
C PRO A 20 17.06 -24.18 3.17
N LEU A 21 16.58 -23.05 2.65
CA LEU A 21 16.37 -21.80 3.39
C LEU A 21 14.94 -21.66 3.95
N LEU A 22 13.99 -22.49 3.52
CA LEU A 22 12.63 -22.48 4.06
C LEU A 22 12.66 -23.15 5.44
N LYS A 23 12.30 -22.40 6.48
CA LYS A 23 12.29 -22.93 7.86
C LYS A 23 10.90 -23.03 8.47
N ARG A 24 10.01 -22.10 8.13
CA ARG A 24 8.66 -22.07 8.71
C ARG A 24 7.67 -21.58 7.67
N VAL A 25 6.43 -22.07 7.77
CA VAL A 25 5.28 -21.54 7.04
C VAL A 25 4.35 -20.93 8.08
N ILE A 26 4.10 -19.63 7.98
CA ILE A 26 3.19 -18.92 8.88
C ILE A 26 1.90 -18.62 8.12
N ILE A 27 0.77 -19.05 8.68
CA ILE A 27 -0.56 -18.79 8.12
C ILE A 27 -1.12 -17.53 8.76
N VAL A 28 -1.38 -16.51 7.94
CA VAL A 28 -2.03 -15.26 8.34
C VAL A 28 -3.49 -15.32 7.91
N GLY A 29 -4.41 -15.32 8.88
CA GLY A 29 -5.85 -15.41 8.68
C GLY A 29 -6.58 -15.34 10.03
N ASP A 30 -7.91 -15.39 9.99
CA ASP A 30 -8.72 -15.36 11.21
C ASP A 30 -8.38 -16.56 12.12
N ASP A 31 -8.43 -16.34 13.45
CA ASP A 31 -8.15 -17.37 14.46
C ASP A 31 -9.10 -18.59 14.35
N ASP A 32 -10.21 -18.45 13.62
CA ASP A 32 -11.17 -19.52 13.30
C ASP A 32 -10.70 -20.44 12.16
N TYR A 33 -9.54 -20.20 11.56
CA TYR A 33 -8.90 -21.20 10.69
C TYR A 33 -8.45 -22.38 11.56
N GLU A 34 -9.36 -23.34 11.77
CA GLU A 34 -9.16 -24.64 12.44
C GLU A 34 -8.08 -25.54 11.78
N GLY A 35 -7.25 -24.99 10.90
CA GLY A 35 -6.18 -25.71 10.24
C GLY A 35 -4.98 -25.86 11.16
N ASP A 36 -5.03 -26.89 12.01
CA ASP A 36 -3.87 -27.58 12.59
C ASP A 36 -3.08 -28.27 11.45
N GLN A 37 -2.75 -27.50 10.40
CA GLN A 37 -2.03 -27.99 9.25
C GLN A 37 -0.60 -28.25 9.72
N LYS A 38 -0.28 -29.53 9.85
CA LYS A 38 1.02 -30.04 10.27
C LYS A 38 2.15 -29.23 9.62
N GLY A 39 3.08 -28.77 10.46
CA GLY A 39 4.28 -28.05 10.03
C GLY A 39 4.04 -26.60 9.63
N THR A 40 2.88 -26.04 9.96
CA THR A 40 2.60 -24.60 9.85
C THR A 40 2.42 -23.97 11.23
N LEU A 41 2.65 -22.65 11.31
CA LEU A 41 2.46 -21.85 12.52
C LEU A 41 1.35 -20.84 12.28
N ASN A 42 0.35 -20.79 13.16
CA ASN A 42 -0.66 -19.76 13.09
C ASN A 42 -0.07 -18.38 13.48
N TRP A 43 -0.49 -17.31 12.81
CA TRP A 43 -0.05 -15.95 13.09
C TRP A 43 -0.21 -15.53 14.56
N SER A 44 -1.32 -15.86 15.23
CA SER A 44 -1.51 -15.50 16.64
C SER A 44 -0.51 -16.20 17.56
N ILE A 45 -0.21 -17.48 17.28
CA ILE A 45 0.85 -18.22 17.99
C ILE A 45 2.23 -17.59 17.72
N ALA A 46 2.53 -17.23 16.48
CA ALA A 46 3.79 -16.56 16.12
C ALA A 46 3.96 -15.23 16.87
N LEU A 47 2.88 -14.47 17.06
CA LEU A 47 2.90 -13.24 17.84
C LEU A 47 3.13 -13.50 19.33
N GLU A 48 2.52 -14.53 19.92
CA GLU A 48 2.77 -14.91 21.32
C GLU A 48 4.22 -15.38 21.53
N GLU A 49 4.78 -16.18 20.62
CA GLU A 49 6.20 -16.54 20.65
C GLU A 49 7.09 -15.29 20.57
N GLY A 50 6.71 -14.32 19.73
CA GLY A 50 7.40 -13.05 19.57
C GLY A 50 7.52 -12.25 20.88
N LYS A 51 6.53 -12.34 21.78
CA LYS A 51 6.56 -11.67 23.10
C LYS A 51 7.64 -12.20 24.04
N THR A 52 8.20 -13.38 23.76
CA THR A 52 9.33 -13.93 24.53
C THR A 52 10.67 -13.30 24.15
N VAL A 53 10.72 -12.56 23.03
CA VAL A 53 11.90 -11.81 22.59
C VAL A 53 11.97 -10.50 23.37
N SER A 54 13.09 -10.24 24.04
CA SER A 54 13.27 -8.99 24.80
C SER A 54 13.50 -7.79 23.89
N ASP A 55 13.13 -6.59 24.37
CA ASP A 55 13.38 -5.33 23.68
C ASP A 55 14.88 -5.13 23.37
N ASP A 56 15.78 -5.56 24.26
CA ASP A 56 17.24 -5.51 24.03
C ASP A 56 17.66 -6.24 22.76
N VAL A 57 17.05 -7.40 22.47
CA VAL A 57 17.33 -8.17 21.24
C VAL A 57 16.79 -7.45 20.02
N VAL A 58 15.61 -6.84 20.13
CA VAL A 58 15.00 -6.05 19.05
C VAL A 58 15.84 -4.82 18.75
N ASP A 59 16.28 -4.08 19.76
CA ASP A 59 17.11 -2.89 19.61
C ASP A 59 18.49 -3.21 19.06
N ALA A 60 19.11 -4.30 19.50
CA ALA A 60 20.38 -4.76 18.95
C ALA A 60 20.29 -5.12 17.46
N ARG A 61 19.16 -5.67 17.00
CA ARG A 61 18.90 -5.93 15.57
C ARG A 61 18.62 -4.63 14.81
N ARG A 62 17.78 -3.75 15.37
CA ARG A 62 17.47 -2.44 14.79
C ARG A 62 18.74 -1.62 14.55
N ALA A 63 19.68 -1.64 15.49
CA ALA A 63 20.96 -0.92 15.39
C ALA A 63 21.87 -1.43 14.24
N GLN A 64 21.62 -2.62 13.70
CA GLN A 64 22.37 -3.20 12.59
C GLN A 64 21.75 -2.87 11.22
N VAL A 65 20.51 -2.38 11.18
CA VAL A 65 19.83 -2.02 9.93
C VAL A 65 20.38 -0.71 9.41
N LEU A 66 20.91 -0.73 8.19
CA LEU A 66 21.44 0.43 7.50
C LEU A 66 20.43 0.96 6.46
N PRO A 67 20.46 2.26 6.14
CA PRO A 67 19.56 2.83 5.12
C PRO A 67 19.65 2.16 3.73
N ASP A 68 20.80 1.58 3.41
CA ASP A 68 21.06 0.89 2.14
C ASP A 68 20.64 -0.59 2.14
N ASP A 69 20.24 -1.14 3.28
CA ASP A 69 19.82 -2.53 3.35
C ASP A 69 18.52 -2.75 2.56
N PRO A 70 18.40 -3.85 1.80
CA PRO A 70 17.18 -4.22 1.13
C PRO A 70 16.00 -4.39 2.10
N VAL A 71 14.84 -3.81 1.78
CA VAL A 71 13.64 -3.87 2.61
C VAL A 71 12.48 -4.62 1.95
N PHE A 72 12.31 -4.50 0.63
CA PHE A 72 11.32 -5.27 -0.12
C PHE A 72 11.66 -5.35 -1.61
N ILE A 73 10.96 -6.25 -2.30
CA ILE A 73 11.07 -6.44 -3.75
C ILE A 73 9.71 -6.17 -4.38
N MET A 74 9.65 -5.24 -5.32
CA MET A 74 8.47 -5.00 -6.15
C MET A 74 8.68 -5.53 -7.56
N TYR A 75 7.69 -6.21 -8.12
CA TYR A 75 7.79 -6.75 -9.47
C TYR A 75 7.22 -5.78 -10.50
N THR A 76 7.96 -5.57 -11.59
CA THR A 76 7.48 -4.79 -12.73
C THR A 76 6.53 -5.60 -13.60
N SER A 77 5.63 -4.92 -14.31
CA SER A 77 4.69 -5.55 -15.25
C SER A 77 5.36 -6.19 -16.48
N GLY A 78 6.65 -5.93 -16.71
CA GLY A 78 7.43 -6.59 -17.76
C GLY A 78 7.01 -6.21 -19.18
N THR A 79 6.79 -4.93 -19.48
CA THR A 79 6.37 -4.48 -20.82
C THR A 79 7.34 -4.84 -21.96
N THR A 80 8.60 -5.20 -21.64
CA THR A 80 9.64 -5.61 -22.59
C THR A 80 10.24 -7.01 -22.28
N GLY A 81 9.57 -7.87 -21.49
CA GLY A 81 10.09 -9.21 -21.17
C GLY A 81 9.48 -9.83 -19.90
N PHE A 82 10.20 -10.76 -19.27
CA PHE A 82 9.77 -11.32 -17.98
C PHE A 82 9.75 -10.25 -16.87
N PRO A 83 8.80 -10.30 -15.92
CA PRO A 83 8.79 -9.46 -14.74
C PRO A 83 10.14 -9.47 -14.02
N LYS A 84 10.61 -8.28 -13.63
CA LYS A 84 11.87 -8.11 -12.90
C LYS A 84 11.56 -7.66 -11.48
N GLY A 85 12.26 -8.24 -10.51
CA GLY A 85 12.22 -7.79 -9.12
C GLY A 85 13.10 -6.55 -8.94
N VAL A 86 12.47 -5.43 -8.58
CA VAL A 86 13.13 -4.19 -8.18
C VAL A 86 13.36 -4.27 -6.67
N VAL A 87 14.63 -4.26 -6.28
CA VAL A 87 15.03 -4.27 -4.87
C VAL A 87 15.06 -2.84 -4.35
N HIS A 88 14.26 -2.54 -3.34
CA HIS A 88 14.29 -1.25 -2.66
C HIS A 88 15.01 -1.34 -1.33
N SER A 89 15.66 -0.25 -0.93
CA SER A 89 16.25 -0.07 0.39
C SER A 89 15.48 0.93 1.24
N HIS A 90 15.78 0.99 2.54
CA HIS A 90 15.12 1.93 3.47
C HIS A 90 15.21 3.41 3.05
N LYS A 91 16.16 3.80 2.19
CA LYS A 91 16.29 5.16 1.65
C LYS A 91 15.04 5.71 0.97
N LEU A 92 14.13 4.86 0.48
CA LEU A 92 12.87 5.30 -0.13
C LEU A 92 12.03 6.19 0.81
N ILE A 93 12.15 6.00 2.12
CA ILE A 93 11.40 6.78 3.13
C ILE A 93 11.72 8.27 2.99
N ARG A 94 12.98 8.63 2.73
CA ARG A 94 13.37 10.03 2.51
C ARG A 94 12.67 10.62 1.28
N ASN A 95 12.51 9.86 0.20
CA ASN A 95 11.82 10.33 -0.99
C ASN A 95 10.32 10.55 -0.73
N ILE A 96 9.72 9.71 0.12
CA ILE A 96 8.32 9.83 0.54
C ILE A 96 8.13 11.07 1.42
N GLU A 97 9.03 11.29 2.39
CA GLU A 97 9.02 12.46 3.26
C GLU A 97 9.11 13.77 2.45
N GLU A 98 10.02 13.83 1.46
CA GLU A 98 10.15 14.98 0.55
C GLU A 98 8.87 15.23 -0.27
N ARG A 99 8.19 14.17 -0.74
CA ARG A 99 6.91 14.31 -1.46
C ARG A 99 5.78 14.77 -0.54
N ALA A 100 5.69 14.17 0.65
CA ALA A 100 4.73 14.57 1.68
C ALA A 100 4.89 16.05 2.04
N PHE A 101 6.12 16.51 2.25
CA PHE A 101 6.44 17.92 2.49
C PHE A 101 5.96 18.82 1.34
N ARG A 102 6.24 18.46 0.09
CA ARG A 102 5.80 19.21 -1.10
C ARG A 102 4.29 19.26 -1.27
N MET A 103 3.58 18.23 -0.81
CA MET A 103 2.12 18.17 -0.78
C MET A 103 1.53 18.78 0.50
N ALA A 104 2.37 19.26 1.42
CA ALA A 104 2.01 19.73 2.75
C ALA A 104 1.13 18.72 3.50
N VAL A 105 1.49 17.44 3.46
CA VAL A 105 0.81 16.38 4.23
C VAL A 105 1.24 16.46 5.69
N THR A 106 0.26 16.36 6.58
CA THR A 106 0.43 16.44 8.03
C THR A 106 -0.36 15.33 8.71
N GLU A 107 -0.19 15.19 10.02
CA GLU A 107 -0.94 14.28 10.86
C GLU A 107 -2.46 14.54 10.87
N ASN A 108 -2.89 15.73 10.45
CA ASN A 108 -4.31 16.10 10.36
C ASN A 108 -4.97 15.66 9.04
N ASP A 109 -4.20 15.07 8.12
CA ASP A 109 -4.73 14.58 6.86
C ASP A 109 -5.33 13.19 6.98
N VAL A 110 -6.30 12.93 6.09
CA VAL A 110 -6.96 11.64 5.94
C VAL A 110 -6.85 11.24 4.48
N ILE A 111 -6.09 10.18 4.21
CA ILE A 111 -5.81 9.68 2.87
C ILE A 111 -6.83 8.60 2.49
N MET A 112 -7.57 8.82 1.41
CA MET A 112 -8.41 7.78 0.81
C MET A 112 -7.53 6.78 0.06
N ASN A 113 -7.41 5.55 0.58
CA ASN A 113 -6.56 4.50 0.08
C ASN A 113 -7.39 3.32 -0.47
N TYR A 114 -7.88 3.49 -1.70
CA TYR A 114 -8.58 2.44 -2.47
C TYR A 114 -7.68 1.77 -3.51
N LEU A 115 -6.41 2.18 -3.59
CA LEU A 115 -5.48 1.68 -4.59
C LEU A 115 -4.85 0.35 -4.09
N PRO A 116 -4.53 -0.59 -4.99
CA PRO A 116 -3.99 -1.88 -4.57
C PRO A 116 -2.65 -1.74 -3.84
N LEU A 117 -2.57 -2.19 -2.58
CA LEU A 117 -1.41 -1.98 -1.71
C LEU A 117 -0.10 -2.63 -2.21
N PHE A 118 -0.19 -3.63 -3.08
CA PHE A 118 0.98 -4.24 -3.73
C PHE A 118 1.57 -3.39 -4.85
N HIS A 119 0.86 -2.34 -5.29
CA HIS A 119 1.34 -1.46 -6.34
C HIS A 119 2.16 -0.31 -5.72
N ALA A 120 3.33 -0.04 -6.31
CA ALA A 120 4.30 0.97 -5.82
C ALA A 120 3.65 2.30 -5.45
N PHE A 121 2.73 2.79 -6.28
CA PHE A 121 2.04 4.07 -6.06
C PHE A 121 1.17 4.10 -4.80
N ALA A 122 0.37 3.05 -4.54
CA ALA A 122 -0.46 2.97 -3.33
C ALA A 122 0.40 2.78 -2.08
N TYR A 123 1.42 1.94 -2.23
CA TYR A 123 2.35 1.64 -1.15
C TYR A 123 3.12 2.90 -0.72
N SER A 124 3.60 3.71 -1.66
CA SER A 124 4.36 4.92 -1.35
C SER A 124 3.49 6.11 -0.95
N GLU A 125 2.45 6.45 -1.74
CA GLU A 125 1.71 7.69 -1.58
C GLU A 125 0.55 7.61 -0.59
N ALA A 126 0.12 6.40 -0.20
CA ALA A 126 -0.89 6.24 0.83
C ALA A 126 -0.34 5.52 2.06
N SER A 127 0.14 4.28 1.90
CA SER A 127 0.49 3.42 3.04
C SER A 127 1.69 3.94 3.81
N LEU A 128 2.82 4.17 3.13
CA LEU A 128 4.02 4.68 3.76
C LEU A 128 3.94 6.18 4.04
N MET A 129 3.29 6.96 3.18
CA MET A 129 3.11 8.40 3.41
C MET A 129 2.36 8.68 4.70
N SER A 130 1.25 7.96 4.96
CA SER A 130 0.53 8.09 6.24
C SER A 130 1.41 7.72 7.44
N MET A 131 2.16 6.62 7.37
CA MET A 131 3.05 6.22 8.45
C MET A 131 4.18 7.23 8.73
N VAL A 132 4.75 7.85 7.70
CA VAL A 132 5.83 8.84 7.83
C VAL A 132 5.32 10.19 8.33
N THR A 133 4.11 10.58 7.94
CA THR A 133 3.53 11.90 8.25
C THR A 133 2.64 11.91 9.49
N GLY A 134 2.22 10.74 9.96
CA GLY A 134 1.19 10.61 11.00
C GLY A 134 -0.23 10.80 10.49
N ALA A 135 -0.45 10.96 9.17
CA ALA A 135 -1.78 11.07 8.60
C ALA A 135 -2.59 9.78 8.82
N SER A 136 -3.91 9.90 8.88
CA SER A 136 -4.81 8.74 8.90
C SER A 136 -5.07 8.24 7.48
N GLN A 137 -5.50 6.99 7.33
CA GLN A 137 -5.90 6.44 6.04
C GLN A 137 -7.22 5.69 6.15
N ILE A 138 -8.07 5.83 5.14
CA ILE A 138 -9.28 5.03 4.94
C ILE A 138 -8.93 3.96 3.91
N LEU A 139 -8.92 2.70 4.31
CA LEU A 139 -8.55 1.58 3.44
C LEU A 139 -9.80 0.86 2.94
N THR A 140 -9.94 0.75 1.63
CA THR A 140 -10.95 -0.11 0.99
C THR A 140 -10.27 -1.19 0.16
N GLU A 141 -10.96 -2.32 -0.04
CA GLU A 141 -10.40 -3.46 -0.77
C GLU A 141 -10.21 -3.14 -2.27
N THR A 142 -11.18 -2.44 -2.85
CA THR A 142 -11.15 -2.00 -4.25
C THR A 142 -11.68 -0.58 -4.38
N PHE A 143 -11.53 0.00 -5.57
CA PHE A 143 -12.10 1.30 -5.89
C PHE A 143 -13.55 1.17 -6.34
N ASP A 144 -14.45 1.75 -5.54
CA ASP A 144 -15.83 2.05 -5.90
C ASP A 144 -16.03 3.58 -5.74
N PRO A 145 -16.42 4.31 -6.81
CA PRO A 145 -16.47 5.77 -6.75
C PRO A 145 -17.60 6.30 -5.86
N GLU A 146 -18.73 5.60 -5.75
CA GLU A 146 -19.83 5.95 -4.87
C GLU A 146 -19.43 5.79 -3.40
N GLU A 147 -18.91 4.62 -3.03
CA GLU A 147 -18.40 4.34 -1.68
C GLU A 147 -17.27 5.31 -1.32
N SER A 148 -16.35 5.58 -2.25
CA SER A 148 -15.27 6.53 -2.02
C SER A 148 -15.80 7.92 -1.71
N LEU A 149 -16.80 8.42 -2.44
CA LEU A 149 -17.39 9.74 -2.17
C LEU A 149 -18.17 9.78 -0.85
N ASP A 150 -18.89 8.70 -0.52
CA ASP A 150 -19.59 8.57 0.76
C ASP A 150 -18.57 8.63 1.92
N LEU A 151 -17.46 7.87 1.83
CA LEU A 151 -16.39 7.89 2.82
C LEU A 151 -15.64 9.22 2.88
N ILE A 152 -15.41 9.88 1.74
CA ILE A 152 -14.82 11.22 1.70
C ILE A 152 -15.69 12.22 2.49
N GLU A 153 -17.01 12.14 2.36
CA GLU A 153 -17.95 13.00 3.09
C GLU A 153 -17.99 12.67 4.58
N THR A 154 -18.14 11.39 4.94
CA THR A 154 -18.32 10.99 6.35
C THR A 154 -17.03 11.09 7.15
N GLU A 155 -15.92 10.63 6.60
CA GLU A 155 -14.61 10.60 7.27
C GLU A 155 -13.77 11.84 6.99
N ARG A 156 -14.32 12.78 6.21
CA ARG A 156 -13.69 14.07 5.86
C ARG A 156 -12.30 13.89 5.24
N ALA A 157 -12.18 12.92 4.31
CA ALA A 157 -10.93 12.66 3.62
C ALA A 157 -10.37 13.95 2.98
N THR A 158 -9.07 14.18 3.12
CA THR A 158 -8.39 15.39 2.63
C THR A 158 -7.56 15.12 1.38
N ILE A 159 -7.12 13.86 1.20
CA ILE A 159 -6.25 13.45 0.10
C ILE A 159 -6.85 12.24 -0.62
N ALA A 160 -6.90 12.29 -1.95
CA ALA A 160 -7.26 11.13 -2.78
C ALA A 160 -6.26 11.00 -3.93
N HIS A 161 -5.70 9.81 -4.11
CA HIS A 161 -4.74 9.53 -5.18
C HIS A 161 -5.36 8.62 -6.24
N GLY A 162 -4.90 8.70 -7.48
CA GLY A 162 -5.34 7.76 -8.49
C GLY A 162 -4.75 7.97 -9.87
N PHE A 163 -5.52 7.54 -10.85
CA PHE A 163 -5.23 7.64 -12.28
C PHE A 163 -6.42 8.28 -13.00
N GLU A 164 -6.30 8.48 -14.31
CA GLU A 164 -7.38 9.01 -15.17
C GLU A 164 -8.73 8.29 -14.96
N ALA A 165 -8.75 6.96 -14.87
CA ALA A 165 -9.97 6.20 -14.63
C ALA A 165 -10.63 6.51 -13.27
N HIS A 166 -9.83 6.79 -12.25
CA HIS A 166 -10.34 7.12 -10.91
C HIS A 166 -10.95 8.53 -10.90
N LEU A 167 -10.31 9.51 -11.54
CA LEU A 167 -10.90 10.84 -11.74
C LEU A 167 -12.23 10.74 -12.49
N GLN A 168 -12.27 9.95 -13.57
CA GLN A 168 -13.48 9.72 -14.34
C GLN A 168 -14.61 9.16 -13.46
N GLY A 169 -14.35 8.07 -12.73
CA GLY A 169 -15.34 7.46 -11.84
C GLY A 169 -15.85 8.42 -10.77
N LEU A 170 -14.95 9.12 -10.08
CA LEU A 170 -15.33 10.09 -9.05
C LEU A 170 -16.15 11.25 -9.63
N CYS A 171 -15.79 11.78 -10.81
CA CYS A 171 -16.57 12.83 -11.47
C CYS A 171 -17.98 12.35 -11.85
N ASP A 172 -18.09 11.16 -12.45
CA ASP A 172 -19.37 10.60 -12.87
C ASP A 172 -20.29 10.36 -11.67
N ALA A 173 -19.75 9.81 -10.58
CA ALA A 173 -20.51 9.58 -9.36
C ALA A 173 -20.95 10.89 -8.68
N GLN A 174 -20.05 11.88 -8.58
CA GLN A 174 -20.33 13.18 -7.95
C GLN A 174 -21.36 14.00 -8.72
N GLU A 175 -21.32 14.01 -10.07
CA GLU A 175 -22.34 14.69 -10.88
C GLU A 175 -23.71 14.02 -10.78
N ARG A 176 -23.76 12.69 -10.68
CA ARG A 176 -25.00 11.94 -10.56
C ARG A 176 -25.65 12.14 -9.20
N GLN A 177 -24.87 12.13 -8.12
CA GLN A 177 -25.34 12.38 -6.76
C GLN A 177 -24.24 13.07 -5.95
N PRO A 178 -24.34 14.39 -5.73
CA PRO A 178 -23.30 15.16 -5.05
C PRO A 178 -23.15 14.78 -3.57
N ARG A 179 -21.90 14.66 -3.12
CA ARG A 179 -21.47 14.58 -1.71
C ARG A 179 -20.75 15.86 -1.29
N ASP A 180 -20.74 16.17 0.00
CA ASP A 180 -19.86 17.20 0.57
C ASP A 180 -18.40 16.72 0.57
N ILE A 181 -17.69 17.12 -0.47
CA ILE A 181 -16.25 16.85 -0.64
C ILE A 181 -15.38 18.05 -0.25
N SER A 182 -15.91 18.99 0.54
CA SER A 182 -15.21 20.24 0.90
C SER A 182 -13.92 20.05 1.70
N SER A 183 -13.69 18.87 2.28
CA SER A 183 -12.44 18.49 2.94
C SER A 183 -11.31 18.17 1.98
N LEU A 184 -11.60 17.74 0.75
CA LEU A 184 -10.58 17.39 -0.23
C LEU A 184 -9.74 18.61 -0.60
N ARG A 185 -8.42 18.47 -0.50
CA ARG A 185 -7.49 19.56 -0.83
C ARG A 185 -6.52 19.21 -1.95
N THR A 186 -6.03 17.96 -2.00
CA THR A 186 -4.97 17.57 -2.93
C THR A 186 -5.00 16.08 -3.25
N GLY A 187 -4.21 15.69 -4.23
CA GLY A 187 -4.14 14.31 -4.68
C GLY A 187 -3.21 14.15 -5.86
N VAL A 188 -2.41 13.09 -5.87
CA VAL A 188 -1.65 12.74 -7.07
C VAL A 188 -2.57 11.96 -7.99
N PHE A 189 -2.81 12.51 -9.18
CA PHE A 189 -3.47 11.79 -10.26
C PHE A 189 -2.49 11.63 -11.39
N ALA A 190 -1.90 10.45 -11.49
CA ALA A 190 -0.88 10.14 -12.47
C ALA A 190 -1.50 10.20 -13.89
N ALA A 191 -1.35 11.36 -14.52
CA ALA A 191 -1.84 11.71 -15.85
C ALA A 191 -0.65 12.20 -16.66
N GLY A 192 0.02 11.29 -17.37
CA GLY A 192 1.21 11.58 -18.16
C GLY A 192 0.96 11.76 -19.66
N MET A 193 -0.23 11.43 -20.14
CA MET A 193 -0.59 11.50 -21.55
C MET A 193 -1.51 12.68 -21.84
N HIS A 194 -1.34 13.30 -23.01
CA HIS A 194 -2.22 14.40 -23.45
C HIS A 194 -3.71 14.00 -23.45
N SER A 195 -4.01 12.70 -23.65
CA SER A 195 -5.37 12.14 -23.58
C SER A 195 -6.07 12.40 -22.24
N ALA A 196 -5.32 12.51 -21.13
CA ALA A 196 -5.88 12.72 -19.80
C ALA A 196 -6.24 14.19 -19.52
N THR A 197 -5.87 15.12 -20.41
CA THR A 197 -6.12 16.55 -20.23
C THR A 197 -7.61 16.90 -20.05
N PRO A 198 -8.55 16.37 -20.88
CA PRO A 198 -9.97 16.69 -20.73
C PRO A 198 -10.54 16.24 -19.39
N ILE A 199 -10.16 15.05 -18.91
CA ILE A 199 -10.65 14.56 -17.62
C ILE A 199 -10.03 15.32 -16.44
N ALA A 200 -8.76 15.72 -16.53
CA ALA A 200 -8.14 16.55 -15.51
C ALA A 200 -8.85 17.92 -15.37
N TYR A 201 -9.21 18.56 -16.50
CA TYR A 201 -9.99 19.80 -16.48
C TYR A 201 -11.40 19.63 -15.92
N ARG A 202 -12.06 18.50 -16.22
CA ARG A 202 -13.37 18.18 -15.64
C ARG A 202 -13.26 17.95 -14.13
N GLY A 203 -12.29 17.14 -13.70
CA GLY A 203 -11.99 16.87 -12.28
C GLY A 203 -11.75 18.15 -11.48
N ALA A 204 -10.95 19.09 -12.00
CA ALA A 204 -10.70 20.37 -11.36
C ALA A 204 -11.97 21.23 -11.11
N LYS A 205 -13.06 20.97 -11.84
CA LYS A 205 -14.35 21.65 -11.66
C LYS A 205 -15.31 20.84 -10.79
N VAL A 206 -15.48 19.57 -11.11
CA VAL A 206 -16.49 18.68 -10.50
C VAL A 206 -16.07 18.28 -9.08
N LEU A 207 -14.77 18.07 -8.86
CA LEU A 207 -14.23 17.61 -7.59
C LEU A 207 -13.63 18.75 -6.76
N ALA A 208 -13.90 20.01 -7.10
CA ALA A 208 -13.46 21.14 -6.29
C ALA A 208 -13.94 20.97 -4.83
N PRO A 209 -13.05 21.12 -3.82
CA PRO A 209 -11.81 21.88 -3.85
C PRO A 209 -10.53 21.09 -4.19
N LEU A 210 -10.63 19.81 -4.55
CA LEU A 210 -9.49 18.95 -4.90
C LEU A 210 -8.59 19.60 -5.95
N ARG A 211 -7.31 19.81 -5.59
CA ARG A 211 -6.26 20.20 -6.54
C ARG A 211 -5.43 18.99 -6.93
N ALA A 212 -5.80 18.36 -8.03
CA ALA A 212 -5.02 17.26 -8.60
C ALA A 212 -3.63 17.75 -9.05
N VAL A 213 -2.60 17.02 -8.66
CA VAL A 213 -1.23 17.20 -9.15
C VAL A 213 -0.82 16.00 -10.00
N SER A 214 -0.18 16.26 -11.13
CA SER A 214 0.40 15.20 -11.95
C SER A 214 1.75 14.79 -11.39
N ALA A 215 2.00 13.48 -11.34
CA ALA A 215 3.31 12.92 -11.10
C ALA A 215 3.63 11.85 -12.14
N TYR A 216 4.92 11.59 -12.30
CA TYR A 216 5.45 10.51 -13.11
C TYR A 216 6.45 9.73 -12.26
N GLY A 217 6.31 8.40 -12.27
CA GLY A 217 7.15 7.49 -11.51
C GLY A 217 7.21 6.13 -12.20
N MET A 218 8.16 5.32 -11.78
CA MET A 218 8.33 3.93 -12.21
C MET A 218 8.56 3.08 -10.97
N THR A 219 8.39 1.77 -11.05
CA THR A 219 8.64 0.89 -9.89
C THR A 219 10.05 1.07 -9.34
N GLU A 220 11.03 1.41 -10.19
CA GLU A 220 12.42 1.64 -9.84
C GLU A 220 12.70 2.94 -9.05
N VAL A 221 11.81 3.95 -9.08
CA VAL A 221 12.10 5.32 -8.57
C VAL A 221 10.94 5.99 -7.84
#